data_AF-A0A5N7ITP2-F1
#
_entry.id   AF-A0A5N7ITP2-F1
#
_cell.length_a   1.000
_cell.length_b   1.000
_cell.length_c   1.000
_cell.angle_alpha   90.00
_cell.angle_beta   90.00
_cell.angle_gamma   90.00
#
_symmetry.space_group_name_H-M   'P 1'
#
loop_
_entity.id
_entity.type
_entity.pdbx_description
1 polymer ?
#
loop_
_entity_poly.entity_id
_entity_poly.type
_entity_poly.pdbx_seq_one_letter_code
_entity_poly.pdbx_strand_id
1 'polypeptide(L)'
;MGINKNIINTSNKRKNLKLIIFLSTILLSIGIFLICHYSSITNVYSSYKTTLITNINGINDVNKNVSQFNSNKTIDVDYAKKQLPKIINDLSVFKANLSNSQPTTKYKKDNDNLKSGLDKNLLIYRQTLAILNNPSGNDVETSMENLKTFRNDCINFYSLIDVHNASISLPKISLTFIDNILDYSDTAVMIKKETVLKSRQNQEFISDIDGLSTDFLNIKSNLYSYTIKVRKKEMSYYNLSKLVDDDFSKLNNLKSTFKILTVPTSAIPTYESFKILLDKYESYLSDFKIAMTNENSKTSNASITPKVLESLYTSSNTLFNDVETSHANYIKSYTDLKNQ
;
A
#
# COMPACT_ATOMS: atom_id res chain seq x y z
N MET A 1 48.35 96.40 -44.67
CA MET A 1 48.49 94.93 -44.59
C MET A 1 47.83 94.26 -43.34
N GLY A 2 47.37 94.99 -42.31
CA GLY A 2 46.83 94.39 -41.07
C GLY A 2 45.36 93.93 -41.07
N ILE A 3 44.52 94.43 -41.98
CA ILE A 3 43.06 94.19 -41.96
C ILE A 3 42.70 92.77 -42.44
N ASN A 4 43.42 92.26 -43.45
CA ASN A 4 43.10 90.97 -44.08
C ASN A 4 43.41 89.76 -43.16
N LYS A 5 44.46 89.86 -42.31
CA LYS A 5 44.84 88.81 -41.35
C LYS A 5 43.82 88.66 -40.21
N ASN A 6 43.20 89.76 -39.77
CA ASN A 6 42.18 89.76 -38.73
C ASN A 6 40.83 89.17 -39.21
N ILE A 7 40.46 89.42 -40.47
CA ILE A 7 39.24 88.85 -41.09
C ILE A 7 39.38 87.34 -41.29
N ILE A 8 40.55 86.87 -41.73
CA ILE A 8 40.84 85.44 -41.89
C ILE A 8 40.85 84.72 -40.52
N ASN A 9 41.41 85.35 -39.48
CA ASN A 9 41.45 84.80 -38.12
C ASN A 9 40.06 84.73 -37.47
N THR A 10 39.20 85.74 -37.66
CA THR A 10 37.81 85.71 -37.18
C THR A 10 36.92 84.72 -37.93
N SER A 11 37.13 84.54 -39.25
CA SER A 11 36.48 83.50 -40.06
C SER A 11 36.83 82.09 -39.57
N ASN A 12 38.12 81.81 -39.33
CA ASN A 12 38.59 80.52 -38.82
C ASN A 12 38.10 80.26 -37.39
N LYS A 13 38.08 81.27 -36.51
CA LYS A 13 37.48 81.15 -35.17
C LYS A 13 35.98 80.83 -35.21
N ARG A 14 35.22 81.44 -36.13
CA ARG A 14 33.79 81.10 -36.32
C ARG A 14 33.58 79.69 -36.87
N LYS A 15 34.43 79.21 -37.79
CA LYS A 15 34.40 77.82 -38.27
C LYS A 15 34.72 76.82 -37.16
N ASN A 16 35.76 77.07 -36.37
CA ASN A 16 36.13 76.23 -35.23
C ASN A 16 35.05 76.23 -34.15
N LEU A 17 34.42 77.37 -33.87
CA LEU A 17 33.29 77.47 -32.93
C LEU A 17 32.08 76.65 -33.43
N LYS A 18 31.74 76.73 -34.72
CA LYS A 18 30.68 75.90 -35.32
C LYS A 18 30.99 74.41 -35.23
N LEU A 19 32.24 74.00 -35.44
CA LEU A 19 32.70 72.62 -35.31
C LEU A 19 32.59 72.12 -33.86
N ILE A 20 33.01 72.94 -32.89
CA ILE A 20 32.91 72.62 -31.46
C ILE A 20 31.44 72.49 -31.05
N ILE A 21 30.57 73.42 -31.45
CA ILE A 21 29.13 73.35 -31.16
C ILE A 21 28.53 72.08 -31.76
N PHE A 22 28.86 71.75 -33.01
CA PHE A 22 28.38 70.53 -33.67
C PHE A 22 28.82 69.25 -32.93
N LEU A 23 30.10 69.14 -32.58
CA LEU A 23 30.64 68.00 -31.81
C LEU A 23 30.03 67.90 -30.41
N SER A 24 29.87 69.03 -29.70
CA SER A 24 29.22 69.08 -28.40
C SER A 24 27.75 68.65 -28.48
N THR A 25 27.05 69.00 -29.57
CA THR A 25 25.66 68.59 -29.79
C THR A 25 25.57 67.07 -29.98
N ILE A 26 26.47 66.48 -30.77
CA ILE A 26 26.54 65.02 -30.95
C ILE A 26 26.81 64.31 -29.63
N LEU A 27 27.78 64.78 -28.83
CA LEU A 27 28.10 64.22 -27.52
C LEU A 27 26.91 64.30 -26.56
N LEU A 28 26.18 65.42 -26.54
CA LEU A 28 24.96 65.58 -25.77
C LEU A 28 23.87 64.61 -26.23
N SER A 29 23.66 64.46 -27.55
CA SER A 29 22.68 63.51 -28.10
C SER A 29 23.02 62.06 -27.74
N ILE A 30 24.30 61.66 -27.80
CA ILE A 30 24.76 60.34 -27.38
C ILE A 30 24.51 60.15 -25.87
N GLY A 31 24.85 61.15 -25.06
CA GLY A 31 24.61 61.11 -23.62
C GLY A 31 23.13 60.93 -23.26
N ILE A 32 22.26 61.72 -23.89
CA ILE A 32 20.80 61.62 -23.72
C ILE A 32 20.30 60.24 -24.17
N PHE A 33 20.77 59.74 -25.32
CA PHE A 33 20.40 58.40 -25.81
C PHE A 33 20.80 57.31 -24.82
N LEU A 34 22.02 57.34 -24.29
CA LEU A 34 22.50 56.36 -23.31
C LEU A 34 21.69 56.42 -22.01
N ILE A 35 21.34 57.61 -21.52
CA ILE A 35 20.49 57.78 -20.32
C ILE A 35 19.08 57.22 -20.57
N CYS A 36 18.45 57.57 -21.69
CA CYS A 36 17.13 57.07 -22.05
C CYS A 36 17.12 55.55 -22.22
N HIS A 37 18.14 55.00 -22.90
CA HIS A 37 18.30 53.56 -23.11
C HIS A 37 18.53 52.82 -21.78
N TYR A 38 19.40 53.34 -20.92
CA TYR A 38 19.64 52.76 -19.60
C TYR A 38 18.36 52.78 -18.75
N SER A 39 17.65 53.91 -18.70
CA SER A 39 16.38 54.03 -17.98
C SER A 39 15.34 53.02 -18.50
N SER A 40 15.19 52.91 -19.82
CA SER A 40 14.28 51.95 -20.46
C SER A 40 14.60 50.51 -20.08
N ILE A 41 15.88 50.10 -20.19
CA ILE A 41 16.33 48.75 -19.79
C ILE A 41 16.08 48.51 -18.29
N THR A 42 16.39 49.48 -17.43
CA THR A 42 16.15 49.33 -15.99
C THR A 42 14.67 49.18 -15.66
N ASN A 43 13.79 49.89 -16.36
CA ASN A 43 12.34 49.77 -16.19
C ASN A 43 11.84 48.40 -16.65
N VAL A 44 12.33 47.90 -17.80
CA VAL A 44 12.00 46.55 -18.30
C VAL A 44 12.46 45.47 -17.31
N TYR A 45 13.68 45.59 -16.78
CA TYR A 45 14.20 44.65 -15.77
C TYR A 45 13.43 44.74 -14.46
N SER A 46 13.09 45.94 -13.99
CA SER A 46 12.31 46.15 -12.77
C SER A 46 10.89 45.57 -12.91
N SER A 47 10.23 45.81 -14.04
CA SER A 47 8.90 45.28 -14.34
C SER A 47 8.89 43.75 -14.33
N TYR A 48 9.82 43.11 -15.05
CA TYR A 48 9.89 41.66 -15.07
C TYR A 48 10.25 41.06 -13.70
N LYS A 49 11.15 41.71 -12.96
CA LYS A 49 11.47 41.30 -11.57
C LYS A 49 10.19 41.27 -10.72
N THR A 50 9.36 42.31 -10.78
CA THR A 50 8.10 42.37 -10.06
C THR A 50 7.18 41.20 -10.44
N THR A 51 7.03 40.90 -11.74
CA THR A 51 6.27 39.73 -12.21
C THR A 51 6.79 38.42 -11.62
N LEU A 52 8.11 38.23 -11.59
CA LEU A 52 8.73 37.02 -11.06
C LEU A 52 8.47 36.88 -9.54
N ILE A 53 8.62 37.97 -8.79
CA ILE A 53 8.32 38.03 -7.35
C ILE A 53 6.84 37.71 -7.08
N THR A 54 5.92 38.27 -7.85
CA THR A 54 4.48 37.99 -7.71
C THR A 54 4.18 36.51 -7.92
N ASN A 55 4.77 35.86 -8.94
CA ASN A 55 4.60 34.43 -9.16
C ASN A 55 5.20 33.60 -8.02
N ILE A 56 6.40 33.93 -7.55
CA ILE A 56 7.05 33.25 -6.42
C ILE A 56 6.16 33.32 -5.17
N ASN A 57 5.65 34.51 -4.83
CA ASN A 57 4.80 34.69 -3.66
C ASN A 57 3.50 33.89 -3.78
N GLY A 58 2.85 33.93 -4.95
CA GLY A 58 1.63 33.16 -5.21
C GLY A 58 1.84 31.65 -5.08
N ILE A 59 2.94 31.12 -5.63
CA ILE A 59 3.29 29.70 -5.50
C ILE A 59 3.54 29.32 -4.03
N ASN A 60 4.28 30.15 -3.29
CA ASN A 60 4.53 29.92 -1.87
C ASN A 60 3.23 29.88 -1.05
N ASP A 61 2.28 30.76 -1.34
CA ASP A 61 1.00 30.81 -0.63
C ASP A 61 0.14 29.57 -0.91
N VAL A 62 0.11 29.08 -2.16
CA VAL A 62 -0.53 27.80 -2.48
C VAL A 62 0.14 26.64 -1.73
N ASN A 63 1.47 26.61 -1.68
CA ASN A 63 2.21 25.54 -0.98
C ASN A 63 1.95 25.54 0.54
N LYS A 64 1.67 26.68 1.16
CA LYS A 64 1.33 26.76 2.60
C LYS A 64 -0.06 26.20 2.92
N ASN A 65 -0.97 26.21 1.96
CA ASN A 65 -2.37 25.78 2.18
C ASN A 65 -2.55 24.27 2.38
N VAL A 66 -1.49 23.47 2.21
CA VAL A 66 -1.50 22.02 2.50
C VAL A 66 -1.51 21.69 4.00
N SER A 67 -1.33 22.68 4.86
CA SER A 67 -1.35 22.53 6.32
C SER A 67 -2.63 21.94 6.88
N GLN A 68 -3.75 22.13 6.17
CA GLN A 68 -5.05 21.64 6.55
C GLN A 68 -5.26 20.14 6.25
N PHE A 69 -4.31 19.48 5.57
CA PHE A 69 -4.45 18.08 5.17
C PHE A 69 -4.02 17.08 6.25
N ASN A 70 -3.40 17.58 7.32
CA ASN A 70 -2.96 16.77 8.44
C ASN A 70 -3.95 16.93 9.61
N SER A 71 -4.46 15.82 10.13
CA SER A 71 -5.23 15.73 11.38
C SER A 71 -4.45 14.89 12.38
N ASN A 72 -4.07 15.48 13.52
CA ASN A 72 -3.43 14.76 14.64
C ASN A 72 -2.23 13.86 14.23
N LYS A 73 -1.33 14.37 13.39
CA LYS A 73 -0.15 13.65 12.84
C LYS A 73 -0.46 12.54 11.81
N THR A 74 -1.70 12.44 11.35
CA THR A 74 -2.13 11.55 10.26
C THR A 74 -2.76 12.37 9.13
N ILE A 75 -2.91 11.80 7.94
CA ILE A 75 -3.55 12.50 6.81
C ILE A 75 -5.05 12.33 6.87
N ASP A 76 -5.78 13.43 6.70
CA ASP A 76 -7.20 13.36 6.36
C ASP A 76 -7.32 13.07 4.85
N VAL A 77 -7.43 11.78 4.51
CA VAL A 77 -7.41 11.28 3.13
C VAL A 77 -8.57 11.87 2.31
N ASP A 78 -9.77 11.89 2.86
CA ASP A 78 -10.96 12.35 2.14
C ASP A 78 -10.93 13.86 1.92
N TYR A 79 -10.48 14.61 2.93
CA TYR A 79 -10.29 16.05 2.77
C TYR A 79 -9.18 16.35 1.76
N ALA A 80 -8.03 15.69 1.86
CA ALA A 80 -6.92 15.88 0.93
C ALA A 80 -7.33 15.58 -0.52
N LYS A 81 -8.03 14.47 -0.77
CA LYS A 81 -8.55 14.13 -2.12
C LYS A 81 -9.46 15.21 -2.69
N LYS A 82 -10.28 15.85 -1.86
CA LYS A 82 -11.18 16.94 -2.29
C LYS A 82 -10.44 18.24 -2.58
N GLN A 83 -9.38 18.56 -1.82
CA GLN A 83 -8.67 19.84 -1.94
C GLN A 83 -7.51 19.82 -2.94
N LEU A 84 -6.84 18.69 -3.14
CA LEU A 84 -5.69 18.57 -4.06
C LEU A 84 -5.99 19.03 -5.50
N PRO A 85 -7.15 18.72 -6.11
CA PRO A 85 -7.49 19.23 -7.44
C PRO A 85 -7.45 20.76 -7.52
N LYS A 86 -7.89 21.46 -6.46
CA LYS A 86 -7.84 22.92 -6.39
C LYS A 86 -6.39 23.42 -6.35
N ILE A 87 -5.55 22.83 -5.50
CA ILE A 87 -4.11 23.17 -5.44
C ILE A 87 -3.42 22.97 -6.80
N ILE A 88 -3.70 21.85 -7.47
CA ILE A 88 -3.15 21.55 -8.80
C ILE A 88 -3.60 22.61 -9.81
N ASN A 89 -4.87 23.03 -9.76
CA ASN A 89 -5.40 24.07 -10.63
C ASN A 89 -4.74 25.44 -10.36
N ASP A 90 -4.63 25.84 -9.08
CA ASP A 90 -4.02 27.11 -8.67
C ASP A 90 -2.55 27.20 -9.13
N LEU A 91 -1.77 26.12 -8.96
CA LEU A 91 -0.39 26.05 -9.47
C LEU A 91 -0.32 26.05 -11.00
N SER A 92 -1.30 25.46 -11.68
CA SER A 92 -1.36 25.45 -13.15
C SER A 92 -1.58 26.85 -13.73
N VAL A 93 -2.28 27.73 -13.01
CA VAL A 93 -2.42 29.15 -13.38
C VAL A 93 -1.06 29.86 -13.38
N PHE A 94 -0.25 29.67 -12.33
CA PHE A 94 1.11 30.24 -12.28
C PHE A 94 2.01 29.67 -13.37
N LYS A 95 1.86 28.38 -13.71
CA LYS A 95 2.60 27.75 -14.82
C LYS A 95 2.27 28.41 -16.16
N ALA A 96 0.99 28.68 -16.41
CA ALA A 96 0.55 29.37 -17.61
C ALA A 96 1.11 30.80 -17.67
N ASN A 97 1.06 31.54 -16.56
CA ASN A 97 1.59 32.89 -16.45
C ASN A 97 3.09 32.95 -16.78
N LEU A 98 3.89 32.05 -16.20
CA LEU A 98 5.33 31.98 -16.47
C LEU A 98 5.64 31.58 -17.92
N SER A 99 4.83 30.67 -18.49
CA SER A 99 5.01 30.22 -19.88
C SER A 99 4.69 31.31 -20.91
N ASN A 100 3.74 32.18 -20.60
CA ASN A 100 3.35 33.32 -21.44
C ASN A 100 4.25 34.55 -21.22
N SER A 101 5.06 34.56 -20.16
CA SER A 101 5.97 35.67 -19.86
C SER A 101 7.19 35.65 -20.79
N GLN A 102 7.69 36.84 -21.14
CA GLN A 102 8.92 37.01 -21.92
C GLN A 102 10.05 37.42 -20.96
N PRO A 103 10.89 36.47 -20.49
CA PRO A 103 11.98 36.78 -19.58
C PRO A 103 13.00 37.69 -20.22
N THR A 104 13.43 38.70 -19.47
CA THR A 104 14.59 39.49 -19.84
C THR A 104 15.85 38.65 -19.71
N THR A 105 16.92 39.00 -20.45
CA THR A 105 18.20 38.25 -20.41
C THR A 105 18.74 38.07 -19.00
N LYS A 106 18.53 39.08 -18.12
CA LYS A 106 18.94 39.04 -16.71
C LYS A 106 18.25 37.92 -15.91
N TYR A 107 16.97 37.66 -16.13
CA TYR A 107 16.15 36.75 -15.30
C TYR A 107 15.75 35.46 -16.01
N LYS A 108 16.28 35.20 -17.21
CA LYS A 108 15.95 34.02 -18.01
C LYS A 108 16.21 32.71 -17.25
N LYS A 109 17.38 32.60 -16.61
CA LYS A 109 17.76 31.41 -15.83
C LYS A 109 16.84 31.19 -14.64
N ASP A 110 16.53 32.25 -13.88
CA ASP A 110 15.62 32.17 -12.73
C ASP A 110 14.20 31.77 -13.16
N ASN A 111 13.71 32.31 -14.29
CA ASN A 111 12.43 31.92 -14.86
C ASN A 111 12.40 30.45 -15.27
N ASP A 112 13.46 29.94 -15.93
CA ASP A 112 13.54 28.55 -16.36
C ASP A 112 13.61 27.58 -15.17
N ASN A 113 14.37 27.95 -14.13
CA ASN A 113 14.41 27.22 -12.86
C ASN A 113 13.04 27.24 -12.15
N LEU A 114 12.36 28.39 -12.12
CA LEU A 114 11.03 28.51 -11.52
C LEU A 114 10.00 27.65 -12.25
N LYS A 115 10.01 27.65 -13.60
CA LYS A 115 9.14 26.78 -14.40
C LYS A 115 9.42 25.30 -14.12
N SER A 116 10.70 24.91 -14.06
CA SER A 116 11.09 23.52 -13.81
C SER A 116 10.70 23.07 -12.40
N GLY A 117 10.91 23.91 -11.39
CA GLY A 117 10.49 23.64 -10.02
C GLY A 117 8.96 23.57 -9.89
N LEU A 118 8.22 24.47 -10.54
CA LEU A 118 6.75 24.46 -10.55
C LEU A 118 6.18 23.22 -11.26
N ASP A 119 6.82 22.77 -12.33
CA ASP A 119 6.45 21.52 -13.02
C ASP A 119 6.59 20.31 -12.09
N LYS A 120 7.69 20.25 -11.34
CA LYS A 120 7.89 19.21 -10.33
C LYS A 120 6.90 19.35 -9.18
N ASN A 121 6.59 20.58 -8.74
CA ASN A 121 5.58 20.85 -7.73
C ASN A 121 4.18 20.35 -8.12
N LEU A 122 3.78 20.58 -9.38
CA LEU A 122 2.55 20.02 -9.93
C LEU A 122 2.55 18.50 -9.94
N LEU A 123 3.68 17.87 -10.31
CA LEU A 123 3.82 16.43 -10.31
C LEU A 123 3.75 15.82 -8.91
N ILE A 124 4.30 16.49 -7.88
CA ILE A 124 4.14 16.10 -6.47
C ILE A 124 2.65 15.94 -6.15
N TYR A 125 1.84 16.99 -6.33
CA TYR A 125 0.43 16.95 -5.92
C TYR A 125 -0.43 16.01 -6.77
N ARG A 126 -0.13 15.86 -8.07
CA ARG A 126 -0.79 14.87 -8.93
C ARG A 126 -0.48 13.44 -8.49
N GLN A 127 0.79 13.15 -8.19
CA GLN A 127 1.22 11.84 -7.72
C GLN A 127 0.64 11.53 -6.35
N THR A 128 0.60 12.51 -5.45
CA THR A 128 -0.10 12.40 -4.16
C THR A 128 -1.56 12.01 -4.33
N LEU A 129 -2.30 12.69 -5.22
CA LEU A 129 -3.71 12.36 -5.47
C LEU A 129 -3.87 10.93 -6.02
N ALA A 130 -2.98 10.50 -6.93
CA ALA A 130 -2.96 9.14 -7.45
C ALA A 130 -2.73 8.10 -6.35
N ILE A 131 -1.72 8.31 -5.48
CA ILE A 131 -1.43 7.45 -4.33
C ILE A 131 -2.64 7.37 -3.39
N LEU A 132 -3.23 8.51 -3.03
CA LEU A 132 -4.41 8.53 -2.16
C LEU A 132 -5.59 7.75 -2.75
N ASN A 133 -5.78 7.81 -4.07
CA ASN A 133 -6.84 7.07 -4.75
C ASN A 133 -6.59 5.57 -4.81
N ASN A 134 -5.33 5.13 -4.82
CA ASN A 134 -4.97 3.72 -4.88
C ASN A 134 -3.72 3.39 -4.04
N PRO A 135 -3.81 3.43 -2.70
CA PRO A 135 -2.65 3.41 -1.80
C PRO A 135 -1.94 2.05 -1.70
N SER A 136 -2.55 0.99 -2.24
CA SER A 136 -1.96 -0.34 -2.35
C SER A 136 -2.06 -0.91 -3.77
N GLY A 137 -2.12 0.00 -4.76
CA GLY A 137 -2.09 -0.32 -6.18
C GLY A 137 -0.84 -1.10 -6.58
N ASN A 138 -0.88 -1.78 -7.73
CA ASN A 138 0.24 -2.59 -8.19
C ASN A 138 1.47 -1.74 -8.59
N ASP A 139 1.25 -0.48 -8.94
CA ASP A 139 2.24 0.53 -9.33
C ASP A 139 2.57 1.51 -8.19
N VAL A 140 2.09 1.25 -6.97
CA VAL A 140 2.20 2.22 -5.88
C VAL A 140 3.63 2.42 -5.40
N GLU A 141 4.46 1.37 -5.36
CA GLU A 141 5.88 1.48 -4.99
C GLU A 141 6.63 2.38 -5.99
N THR A 142 6.33 2.27 -7.29
CA THR A 142 6.87 3.18 -8.32
C THR A 142 6.34 4.60 -8.16
N SER A 143 5.06 4.75 -7.85
CA SER A 143 4.43 6.04 -7.57
C SER A 143 5.07 6.76 -6.38
N MET A 144 5.42 6.04 -5.33
CA MET A 144 6.11 6.57 -4.15
C MET A 144 7.54 7.03 -4.47
N GLU A 145 8.26 6.27 -5.29
CA GLU A 145 9.62 6.66 -5.72
C GLU A 145 9.60 7.90 -6.63
N ASN A 146 8.62 7.97 -7.54
CA ASN A 146 8.38 9.15 -8.35
C ASN A 146 8.07 10.38 -7.48
N LEU A 147 7.24 10.22 -6.44
CA LEU A 147 6.93 11.31 -5.50
C LEU A 147 8.19 11.84 -4.80
N LYS A 148 9.08 10.95 -4.32
CA LYS A 148 10.38 11.33 -3.73
C LYS A 148 11.26 12.08 -4.74
N THR A 149 11.33 11.58 -5.97
CA THR A 149 12.09 12.20 -7.06
C THR A 149 11.57 13.59 -7.37
N PHE A 150 10.26 13.75 -7.55
CA PHE A 150 9.64 15.06 -7.82
C PHE A 150 9.85 16.05 -6.68
N ARG A 151 9.79 15.61 -5.42
CA ARG A 151 10.12 16.42 -4.26
C ARG A 151 11.56 16.94 -4.32
N ASN A 152 12.52 16.05 -4.55
CA ASN A 152 13.95 16.41 -4.57
C ASN A 152 14.27 17.34 -5.74
N ASP A 153 13.76 17.04 -6.94
CA ASP A 153 13.92 17.88 -8.12
C ASP A 153 13.32 19.29 -7.90
N CYS A 154 12.14 19.38 -7.28
CA CYS A 154 11.49 20.64 -6.96
C CYS A 154 12.36 21.51 -6.04
N ILE A 155 12.87 20.92 -4.95
CA ILE A 155 13.77 21.60 -4.01
C ILE A 155 15.04 22.07 -4.74
N ASN A 156 15.63 21.21 -5.56
CA ASN A 156 16.84 21.53 -6.31
C ASN A 156 16.61 22.72 -7.24
N PHE A 157 15.57 22.71 -8.08
CA PHE A 157 15.28 23.82 -8.98
C PHE A 157 14.97 25.12 -8.24
N TYR A 158 14.20 25.06 -7.16
CA TYR A 158 13.90 26.23 -6.34
C TYR A 158 15.14 26.82 -5.66
N SER A 159 16.11 26.00 -5.27
CA SER A 159 17.36 26.45 -4.67
C SER A 159 18.29 27.23 -5.62
N LEU A 160 18.09 27.08 -6.95
CA LEU A 160 18.90 27.73 -7.98
C LEU A 160 18.38 29.11 -8.38
N ILE A 161 17.31 29.59 -7.77
CA ILE A 161 16.68 30.88 -8.08
C ILE A 161 17.28 31.96 -7.19
N ASP A 162 17.85 32.99 -7.79
CA ASP A 162 18.47 34.12 -7.09
C ASP A 162 17.84 35.45 -7.52
N VAL A 163 16.69 35.74 -6.91
CA VAL A 163 15.95 36.98 -7.16
C VAL A 163 15.94 37.82 -5.90
N HIS A 164 16.65 38.94 -5.91
CA HIS A 164 16.74 39.82 -4.75
C HIS A 164 15.34 40.21 -4.20
N ASN A 165 15.11 39.95 -2.91
CA ASN A 165 13.85 40.10 -2.16
C ASN A 165 12.75 39.08 -2.47
N ALA A 166 13.08 37.93 -3.04
CA ALA A 166 12.18 36.80 -3.12
C ALA A 166 12.90 35.48 -2.86
N SER A 167 12.23 34.57 -2.17
CA SER A 167 12.68 33.20 -1.98
C SER A 167 11.52 32.25 -2.25
N ILE A 168 11.82 31.10 -2.83
CA ILE A 168 10.84 30.07 -3.11
C ILE A 168 11.31 28.76 -2.50
N SER A 169 10.38 28.04 -1.88
CA SER A 169 10.67 26.76 -1.27
C SER A 169 9.39 25.95 -1.12
N LEU A 170 9.55 24.64 -0.95
CA LEU A 170 8.51 23.83 -0.34
C LEU A 170 8.56 24.08 1.17
N PRO A 171 7.54 24.66 1.79
CA PRO A 171 7.55 24.90 3.21
C PRO A 171 7.54 23.55 3.95
N LYS A 172 8.08 23.54 5.18
CA LYS A 172 8.20 22.34 6.02
C LYS A 172 6.90 21.55 6.12
N ILE A 173 5.77 22.24 6.17
CA ILE A 173 4.45 21.63 6.23
C ILE A 173 4.11 20.79 4.98
N SER A 174 4.52 21.23 3.79
CA SER A 174 4.36 20.46 2.56
C SER A 174 5.26 19.24 2.55
N LEU A 175 6.48 19.38 3.06
CA LEU A 175 7.41 18.24 3.18
C LEU A 175 6.86 17.19 4.13
N THR A 176 6.38 17.60 5.32
CA THR A 176 5.72 16.69 6.26
C THR A 176 4.48 16.03 5.66
N PHE A 177 3.68 16.76 4.90
CA PHE A 177 2.54 16.16 4.20
C PHE A 177 2.98 15.09 3.19
N ILE A 178 4.03 15.35 2.39
CA ILE A 178 4.59 14.37 1.45
C ILE A 178 5.09 13.13 2.19
N ASP A 179 5.81 13.30 3.30
CA ASP A 179 6.32 12.19 4.10
C ASP A 179 5.18 11.35 4.66
N ASN A 180 4.14 11.98 5.21
CA ASN A 180 2.96 11.27 5.69
C ASN A 180 2.28 10.46 4.56
N ILE A 181 2.28 10.95 3.31
CA ILE A 181 1.66 10.25 2.17
C ILE A 181 2.44 8.98 1.85
N LEU A 182 3.77 9.05 1.92
CA LEU A 182 4.63 7.88 1.76
C LEU A 182 4.34 6.86 2.86
N ASP A 183 4.32 7.28 4.12
CA ASP A 183 4.05 6.39 5.27
C ASP A 183 2.66 5.73 5.20
N TYR A 184 1.64 6.50 4.79
CA TYR A 184 0.28 5.98 4.58
C TYR A 184 0.25 4.87 3.53
N SER A 185 0.95 5.09 2.42
CA SER A 185 1.01 4.13 1.32
C SER A 185 1.83 2.89 1.69
N ASP A 186 2.98 3.05 2.36
CA ASP A 186 3.80 1.94 2.86
C ASP A 186 3.00 1.04 3.80
N THR A 187 2.23 1.65 4.71
CA THR A 187 1.34 0.94 5.63
C THR A 187 0.26 0.15 4.86
N ALA A 188 -0.36 0.75 3.86
CA ALA A 188 -1.37 0.08 3.03
C ALA A 188 -0.79 -1.10 2.23
N VAL A 189 0.43 -0.95 1.69
CA VAL A 189 1.15 -2.04 1.00
C VAL A 189 1.46 -3.19 1.95
N MET A 190 1.93 -2.88 3.16
CA MET A 190 2.23 -3.89 4.19
C MET A 190 0.98 -4.68 4.58
N ILE A 191 -0.14 -4.00 4.84
CA ILE A 191 -1.43 -4.64 5.16
C ILE A 191 -1.88 -5.57 4.02
N LYS A 192 -1.74 -5.14 2.75
CA LYS A 192 -2.06 -5.97 1.59
C LYS A 192 -1.18 -7.23 1.55
N LYS A 193 0.13 -7.09 1.73
CA LYS A 193 1.08 -8.23 1.76
C LYS A 193 0.73 -9.21 2.89
N GLU A 194 0.44 -8.72 4.09
CA GLU A 194 0.00 -9.55 5.21
C GLU A 194 -1.31 -10.28 4.93
N THR A 195 -2.28 -9.61 4.30
CA THR A 195 -3.57 -10.20 3.96
C THR A 195 -3.42 -11.34 2.96
N VAL A 196 -2.60 -11.12 1.92
CA VAL A 196 -2.28 -12.16 0.92
C VAL A 196 -1.57 -13.35 1.59
N LEU A 197 -0.62 -13.09 2.48
CA LEU A 197 0.08 -14.16 3.19
C LEU A 197 -0.86 -14.99 4.07
N LYS A 198 -1.73 -14.34 4.85
CA LYS A 198 -2.74 -15.01 5.69
C LYS A 198 -3.70 -15.84 4.85
N SER A 199 -4.17 -15.30 3.73
CA SER A 199 -5.06 -16.02 2.80
C SER A 199 -4.38 -17.27 2.24
N ARG A 200 -3.11 -17.17 1.82
CA ARG A 200 -2.33 -18.33 1.35
C ARG A 200 -2.17 -19.39 2.43
N GLN A 201 -1.82 -19.00 3.65
CA GLN A 201 -1.70 -19.94 4.78
C GLN A 201 -3.02 -20.64 5.09
N ASN A 202 -4.16 -19.93 5.01
CA ASN A 202 -5.48 -20.54 5.18
C ASN A 202 -5.79 -21.55 4.06
N GLN A 203 -5.48 -21.23 2.80
CA GLN A 203 -5.68 -22.13 1.68
C GLN A 203 -4.84 -23.41 1.78
N GLU A 204 -3.57 -23.27 2.17
CA GLU A 204 -2.66 -24.40 2.42
C GLU A 204 -3.26 -25.31 3.53
N PHE A 205 -3.66 -24.74 4.67
CA PHE A 205 -4.30 -25.51 5.74
C PHE A 205 -5.61 -26.19 5.30
N ILE A 206 -6.47 -25.49 4.55
CA ILE A 206 -7.73 -26.05 4.05
C ILE A 206 -7.48 -27.27 3.16
N SER A 207 -6.48 -27.19 2.28
CA SER A 207 -6.09 -28.28 1.38
C SER A 207 -5.62 -29.51 2.17
N ASP A 208 -4.78 -29.31 3.18
CA ASP A 208 -4.29 -30.40 4.03
C ASP A 208 -5.43 -31.06 4.82
N ILE A 209 -6.35 -30.25 5.37
CA ILE A 209 -7.50 -30.76 6.11
C ILE A 209 -8.55 -31.43 5.23
N ASP A 210 -8.75 -31.01 3.99
CA ASP A 210 -9.65 -31.69 3.03
C ASP A 210 -9.21 -33.17 2.84
N GLY A 211 -7.90 -33.39 2.69
CA GLY A 211 -7.32 -34.73 2.61
C GLY A 211 -7.59 -35.56 3.87
N LEU A 212 -7.26 -35.02 5.04
CA LEU A 212 -7.47 -35.71 6.32
C LEU A 212 -8.94 -35.96 6.63
N SER A 213 -9.84 -35.07 6.21
CA SER A 213 -11.30 -35.26 6.35
C SER A 213 -11.78 -36.46 5.54
N THR A 214 -11.28 -36.58 4.32
CA THR A 214 -11.59 -37.69 3.42
C THR A 214 -11.09 -39.01 4.01
N ASP A 215 -9.85 -39.03 4.52
CA ASP A 215 -9.29 -40.19 5.20
C ASP A 215 -10.11 -40.57 6.44
N PHE A 216 -10.54 -39.58 7.23
CA PHE A 216 -11.41 -39.83 8.38
C PHE A 216 -12.75 -40.43 7.98
N LEU A 217 -13.41 -39.92 6.94
CA LEU A 217 -14.68 -40.46 6.45
C LEU A 217 -14.55 -41.90 5.95
N ASN A 218 -13.41 -42.26 5.36
CA ASN A 218 -13.13 -43.61 4.88
C ASN A 218 -12.94 -44.62 6.03
N ILE A 219 -12.48 -44.17 7.19
CA ILE A 219 -12.32 -45.05 8.37
C ILE A 219 -13.52 -45.03 9.30
N LYS A 220 -14.25 -43.90 9.38
CA LYS A 220 -15.38 -43.73 10.29
C LYS A 220 -16.48 -44.75 9.97
N SER A 221 -16.56 -45.78 10.80
CA SER A 221 -17.57 -46.83 10.65
C SER A 221 -18.17 -47.22 11.99
N ASN A 222 -19.48 -47.52 11.99
CA ASN A 222 -20.13 -48.13 13.13
C ASN A 222 -19.95 -49.66 13.07
N LEU A 223 -19.00 -50.14 13.86
CA LEU A 223 -18.59 -51.55 13.91
C LEU A 223 -19.63 -52.46 14.59
N TYR A 224 -20.64 -51.91 15.29
CA TYR A 224 -21.67 -52.71 15.97
C TYR A 224 -22.41 -53.64 15.02
N SER A 225 -22.65 -53.21 13.78
CA SER A 225 -23.31 -54.04 12.76
C SER A 225 -22.58 -55.35 12.45
N TYR A 226 -21.25 -55.40 12.60
CA TYR A 226 -20.45 -56.60 12.38
C TYR A 226 -20.61 -57.63 13.50
N THR A 227 -21.01 -57.21 14.71
CA THR A 227 -21.28 -58.14 15.82
C THR A 227 -22.41 -59.11 15.46
N ILE A 228 -23.40 -58.66 14.69
CA ILE A 228 -24.50 -59.48 14.19
C ILE A 228 -23.97 -60.57 13.23
N LYS A 229 -23.04 -60.21 12.33
CA LYS A 229 -22.41 -61.16 11.40
C LYS A 229 -21.61 -62.22 12.16
N VAL A 230 -20.91 -61.82 13.23
CA VAL A 230 -20.18 -62.75 14.09
C VAL A 230 -21.12 -63.73 14.78
N ARG A 231 -22.23 -63.24 15.37
CA ARG A 231 -23.25 -64.08 16.02
C ARG A 231 -23.91 -65.08 15.05
N LYS A 232 -24.07 -64.69 13.78
CA LYS A 232 -24.59 -65.55 12.70
C LYS A 232 -23.55 -66.49 12.09
N LYS A 233 -22.30 -66.47 12.57
CA LYS A 233 -21.16 -67.23 12.02
C LYS A 233 -20.80 -66.88 10.57
N GLU A 234 -21.21 -65.71 10.09
CA GLU A 234 -20.83 -65.14 8.78
C GLU A 234 -19.44 -64.48 8.84
N MET A 235 -18.94 -64.22 10.06
CA MET A 235 -17.64 -63.63 10.34
C MET A 235 -17.08 -64.23 11.65
N SER A 236 -15.76 -64.32 11.79
CA SER A 236 -15.11 -64.70 13.06
C SER A 236 -14.78 -63.48 13.92
N TYR A 237 -14.70 -63.65 15.25
CA TYR A 237 -14.18 -62.61 16.13
C TYR A 237 -12.75 -62.18 15.77
N TYR A 238 -11.92 -63.10 15.25
CA TYR A 238 -10.59 -62.78 14.75
C TYR A 238 -10.64 -61.77 13.58
N ASN A 239 -11.53 -61.98 12.61
CA ASN A 239 -11.69 -61.07 11.48
C ASN A 239 -12.22 -59.70 11.94
N LEU A 240 -13.16 -59.67 12.89
CA LEU A 240 -13.65 -58.40 13.45
C LEU A 240 -12.55 -57.66 14.24
N SER A 241 -11.75 -58.36 15.04
CA SER A 241 -10.60 -57.77 15.73
C SER A 241 -9.59 -57.18 14.76
N LYS A 242 -9.32 -57.87 13.65
CA LYS A 242 -8.42 -57.37 12.61
C LYS A 242 -8.95 -56.09 11.95
N LEU A 243 -10.26 -55.98 11.74
CA LEU A 243 -10.88 -54.74 11.24
C LEU A 243 -10.69 -53.59 12.23
N VAL A 244 -10.95 -53.83 13.53
CA VAL A 244 -10.74 -52.82 14.58
C VAL A 244 -9.27 -52.37 14.64
N ASP A 245 -8.33 -53.31 14.56
CA ASP A 245 -6.89 -53.01 14.59
C ASP A 245 -6.41 -52.23 13.35
N ASP A 246 -6.99 -52.51 12.19
CA ASP A 246 -6.75 -51.75 10.96
C ASP A 246 -7.28 -50.31 11.07
N ASP A 247 -8.50 -50.13 11.58
CA ASP A 247 -9.07 -48.80 11.84
C ASP A 247 -8.25 -48.00 12.86
N PHE A 248 -7.76 -48.64 13.93
CA PHE A 248 -6.82 -48.03 14.88
C PHE A 248 -5.53 -47.59 14.20
N SER A 249 -4.96 -48.44 13.35
CA SER A 249 -3.70 -48.15 12.65
C SER A 249 -3.87 -46.97 11.70
N LYS A 250 -4.97 -46.93 10.93
CA LYS A 250 -5.29 -45.82 10.05
C LYS A 250 -5.57 -44.52 10.83
N LEU A 251 -6.32 -44.60 11.93
CA LEU A 251 -6.56 -43.44 12.79
C LEU A 251 -5.26 -42.89 13.38
N ASN A 252 -4.34 -43.74 13.83
CA ASN A 252 -3.04 -43.31 14.36
C ASN A 252 -2.15 -42.66 13.31
N ASN A 253 -2.18 -43.17 12.08
CA ASN A 253 -1.50 -42.53 10.95
C ASN A 253 -2.10 -41.15 10.67
N LEU A 254 -3.44 -41.05 10.63
CA LEU A 254 -4.14 -39.78 10.44
C LEU A 254 -3.79 -38.77 11.55
N LYS A 255 -3.83 -39.19 12.83
CA LYS A 255 -3.44 -38.36 13.98
C LYS A 255 -1.98 -37.90 13.89
N SER A 256 -1.07 -38.73 13.37
CA SER A 256 0.33 -38.37 13.17
C SER A 256 0.48 -37.26 12.12
N THR A 257 -0.18 -37.41 10.97
CA THR A 257 -0.18 -36.38 9.91
C THR A 257 -0.85 -35.10 10.37
N PHE A 258 -1.95 -35.21 11.11
CA PHE A 258 -2.70 -34.06 11.63
C PHE A 258 -1.87 -33.22 12.63
N LYS A 259 -1.05 -33.85 13.48
CA LYS A 259 -0.24 -33.16 14.50
C LYS A 259 0.86 -32.26 13.93
N ILE A 260 1.30 -32.50 12.69
CA ILE A 260 2.40 -31.76 12.07
C ILE A 260 1.92 -30.60 11.20
N LEU A 261 0.60 -30.38 11.10
CA LEU A 261 0.05 -29.28 10.32
C LEU A 261 0.47 -27.92 10.89
N THR A 262 0.76 -26.99 9.98
CA THR A 262 0.91 -25.57 10.35
C THR A 262 -0.46 -24.95 10.46
N VAL A 263 -0.83 -24.45 11.64
CA VAL A 263 -2.17 -23.94 11.93
C VAL A 263 -2.18 -22.41 11.91
N PRO A 264 -2.82 -21.76 10.92
CA PRO A 264 -3.02 -20.32 10.96
C PRO A 264 -4.05 -19.95 12.03
N THR A 265 -3.95 -18.73 12.57
CA THR A 265 -4.79 -18.27 13.70
C THR A 265 -6.29 -18.42 13.44
N SER A 266 -6.75 -18.12 12.23
CA SER A 266 -8.15 -18.27 11.80
C SER A 266 -8.65 -19.71 11.79
N ALA A 267 -7.74 -20.69 11.66
CA ALA A 267 -8.08 -22.11 11.56
C ALA A 267 -8.03 -22.86 12.89
N ILE A 268 -7.63 -22.21 13.99
CA ILE A 268 -7.57 -22.83 15.34
C ILE A 268 -8.89 -23.53 15.72
N PRO A 269 -10.09 -22.94 15.52
CA PRO A 269 -11.35 -23.61 15.87
C PRO A 269 -11.57 -24.92 15.09
N THR A 270 -11.24 -24.91 13.79
CA THR A 270 -11.32 -26.09 12.91
C THR A 270 -10.33 -27.16 13.32
N TYR A 271 -9.10 -26.77 13.66
CA TYR A 271 -8.08 -27.68 14.14
C TYR A 271 -8.53 -28.37 15.44
N GLU A 272 -8.96 -27.61 16.44
CA GLU A 272 -9.39 -28.18 17.73
C GLU A 272 -10.65 -29.06 17.60
N SER A 273 -11.62 -28.68 16.76
CA SER A 273 -12.82 -29.49 16.53
C SER A 273 -12.49 -30.82 15.84
N PHE A 274 -11.55 -30.83 14.88
CA PHE A 274 -11.10 -32.06 14.22
C PHE A 274 -10.30 -32.95 15.18
N LYS A 275 -9.43 -32.36 16.01
CA LYS A 275 -8.72 -33.10 17.07
C LYS A 275 -9.68 -33.83 18.01
N ILE A 276 -10.72 -33.14 18.50
CA ILE A 276 -11.76 -33.73 19.36
C ILE A 276 -12.45 -34.89 18.65
N LEU A 277 -12.78 -34.73 17.36
CA LEU A 277 -13.39 -35.80 16.57
C LEU A 277 -12.50 -37.05 16.51
N LEU A 278 -11.19 -36.89 16.26
CA LEU A 278 -10.24 -38.01 16.24
C LEU A 278 -10.14 -38.71 17.60
N ASP A 279 -10.09 -37.94 18.69
CA ASP A 279 -10.01 -38.48 20.07
C ASP A 279 -11.30 -39.23 20.47
N LYS A 280 -12.46 -38.74 20.02
CA LYS A 280 -13.74 -39.44 20.23
C LYS A 280 -13.81 -40.74 19.45
N TYR A 281 -13.31 -40.78 18.22
CA TYR A 281 -13.29 -42.01 17.44
C TYR A 281 -12.32 -43.05 18.00
N GLU A 282 -11.16 -42.62 18.50
CA GLU A 282 -10.23 -43.51 19.22
C GLU A 282 -10.89 -44.12 20.47
N SER A 283 -11.59 -43.29 21.26
CA SER A 283 -12.32 -43.74 22.45
C SER A 283 -13.38 -44.79 22.10
N TYR A 284 -14.12 -44.56 21.01
CA TYR A 284 -15.09 -45.52 20.48
C TYR A 284 -14.44 -46.86 20.11
N LEU A 285 -13.36 -46.85 19.30
CA LEU A 285 -12.68 -48.07 18.87
C LEU A 285 -12.15 -48.88 20.07
N SER A 286 -11.66 -48.18 21.10
CA SER A 286 -11.13 -48.80 22.33
C SER A 286 -12.22 -49.52 23.11
N ASP A 287 -13.33 -48.82 23.40
CA ASP A 287 -14.45 -49.40 24.14
C ASP A 287 -15.11 -50.55 23.35
N PHE A 288 -15.26 -50.38 22.04
CA PHE A 288 -15.77 -51.43 21.15
C PHE A 288 -14.90 -52.70 21.19
N LYS A 289 -13.56 -52.56 21.15
CA LYS A 289 -12.63 -53.69 21.23
C LYS A 289 -12.76 -54.43 22.55
N ILE A 290 -12.93 -53.71 23.66
CA ILE A 290 -13.17 -54.30 25.00
C ILE A 290 -14.48 -55.07 25.01
N ALA A 291 -15.58 -54.46 24.54
CA ALA A 291 -16.90 -55.09 24.47
C ALA A 291 -16.88 -56.39 23.64
N MET A 292 -16.26 -56.35 22.46
CA MET A 292 -16.07 -57.51 21.58
C MET A 292 -15.26 -58.62 22.24
N THR A 293 -14.16 -58.29 22.91
CA THR A 293 -13.30 -59.26 23.61
C THR A 293 -14.06 -59.95 24.75
N ASN A 294 -14.87 -59.17 25.48
CA ASN A 294 -15.76 -59.69 26.52
C ASN A 294 -16.83 -60.63 25.94
N GLU A 295 -17.42 -60.29 24.80
CA GLU A 295 -18.40 -61.15 24.13
C GLU A 295 -17.79 -62.49 23.69
N ASN A 296 -16.63 -62.47 23.05
CA ASN A 296 -15.92 -63.68 22.60
C ASN A 296 -15.58 -64.62 23.79
N SER A 297 -15.11 -64.04 24.90
CA SER A 297 -14.77 -64.79 26.11
C SER A 297 -16.00 -65.41 26.77
N LYS A 298 -17.13 -64.70 26.78
CA LYS A 298 -18.38 -65.16 27.41
C LYS A 298 -19.11 -66.21 26.56
N THR A 299 -19.18 -66.01 25.25
CA THR A 299 -19.83 -66.96 24.31
C THR A 299 -19.08 -68.29 24.17
N SER A 300 -17.80 -68.32 24.52
CA SER A 300 -17.01 -69.56 24.61
C SER A 300 -17.34 -70.43 25.83
N ASN A 301 -18.02 -69.89 26.86
CA ASN A 301 -18.12 -70.52 28.18
C ASN A 301 -19.55 -70.73 28.71
N ALA A 302 -20.59 -70.17 28.08
CA ALA A 302 -21.98 -70.35 28.53
C ALA A 302 -23.01 -70.03 27.43
N SER A 303 -24.25 -70.51 27.63
CA SER A 303 -25.40 -70.08 26.84
C SER A 303 -25.89 -68.71 27.35
N ILE A 304 -25.81 -67.68 26.50
CA ILE A 304 -26.05 -66.28 26.89
C ILE A 304 -27.25 -65.73 26.12
N THR A 305 -28.09 -64.96 26.82
CA THR A 305 -29.26 -64.33 26.21
C THR A 305 -28.85 -63.15 25.31
N PRO A 306 -29.59 -62.89 24.21
CA PRO A 306 -29.31 -61.76 23.32
C PRO A 306 -29.20 -60.40 24.04
N LYS A 307 -30.07 -60.16 25.04
CA LYS A 307 -30.07 -58.92 25.83
C LYS A 307 -28.76 -58.66 26.57
N VAL A 308 -28.12 -59.72 27.08
CA VAL A 308 -26.81 -59.60 27.75
C VAL A 308 -25.72 -59.26 26.74
N LEU A 309 -25.76 -59.85 25.54
CA LEU A 309 -24.81 -59.55 24.46
C LEU A 309 -24.95 -58.10 23.97
N GLU A 310 -26.17 -57.58 23.87
CA GLU A 310 -26.43 -56.18 23.49
C GLU A 310 -25.90 -55.20 24.54
N SER A 311 -26.10 -55.49 25.83
CA SER A 311 -25.66 -54.60 26.92
C SER A 311 -24.15 -54.39 26.99
N LEU A 312 -23.34 -55.28 26.40
CA LEU A 312 -21.88 -55.14 26.34
C LEU A 312 -21.45 -53.93 25.50
N TYR A 313 -22.28 -53.49 24.56
CA TYR A 313 -21.93 -52.43 23.60
C TYR A 313 -22.58 -51.08 23.90
N THR A 314 -23.38 -50.95 24.96
CA THR A 314 -24.07 -49.70 25.31
C THR A 314 -23.10 -48.51 25.37
N SER A 315 -21.94 -48.69 26.04
CA SER A 315 -20.90 -47.65 26.15
C SER A 315 -20.35 -47.25 24.77
N SER A 316 -19.86 -48.22 23.99
CA SER A 316 -19.36 -47.97 22.63
C SER A 316 -20.39 -47.32 21.71
N ASN A 317 -21.67 -47.70 21.79
CA ASN A 317 -22.72 -47.08 20.99
C ASN A 317 -22.95 -45.61 21.37
N THR A 318 -22.90 -45.29 22.68
CA THR A 318 -22.93 -43.90 23.14
C THR A 318 -21.72 -43.12 22.63
N LEU A 319 -20.51 -43.69 22.72
CA LEU A 319 -19.29 -43.05 22.21
C LEU A 319 -19.33 -42.84 20.69
N PHE A 320 -19.98 -43.73 19.94
CA PHE A 320 -20.19 -43.50 18.50
C PHE A 320 -21.15 -42.33 18.23
N ASN A 321 -22.19 -42.14 19.05
CA ASN A 321 -23.05 -40.96 18.93
C ASN A 321 -22.28 -39.66 19.24
N ASP A 322 -21.33 -39.69 20.18
CA ASP A 322 -20.41 -38.58 20.45
C ASP A 322 -19.51 -38.27 19.23
N VAL A 323 -19.08 -39.30 18.49
CA VAL A 323 -18.33 -39.16 17.23
C VAL A 323 -19.18 -38.43 16.19
N GLU A 324 -20.45 -38.81 16.00
CA GLU A 324 -21.34 -38.13 15.04
C GLU A 324 -21.59 -36.66 15.43
N THR A 325 -21.77 -36.40 16.73
CA THR A 325 -21.93 -35.03 17.24
C THR A 325 -20.67 -34.19 17.01
N SER A 326 -19.50 -34.75 17.31
CA SER A 326 -18.21 -34.07 17.10
C SER A 326 -17.93 -33.85 15.62
N HIS A 327 -18.34 -34.78 14.76
CA HIS A 327 -18.22 -34.68 13.31
C HIS A 327 -19.07 -33.52 12.77
N ALA A 328 -20.31 -33.38 13.24
CA ALA A 328 -21.16 -32.23 12.87
C ALA A 328 -20.54 -30.89 13.30
N ASN A 329 -19.97 -30.82 14.50
CA ASN A 329 -19.27 -29.63 15.00
C ASN A 329 -18.03 -29.29 14.15
N TYR A 330 -17.26 -30.31 13.78
CA TYR A 330 -16.13 -30.17 12.87
C TYR A 330 -16.58 -29.59 11.52
N ILE A 331 -17.57 -30.19 10.86
CA ILE A 331 -18.09 -29.73 9.57
C ILE A 331 -18.57 -28.28 9.63
N LYS A 332 -19.21 -27.87 10.73
CA LYS A 332 -19.60 -26.47 10.94
C LYS A 332 -18.39 -25.54 10.96
N SER A 333 -17.41 -25.80 11.84
CA SER A 333 -16.19 -24.99 11.94
C SER A 333 -15.38 -24.97 10.64
N TYR A 334 -15.41 -26.07 9.90
CA TYR A 334 -14.72 -26.19 8.62
C TYR A 334 -15.38 -25.36 7.52
N THR A 335 -16.71 -25.37 7.47
CA THR A 335 -17.50 -24.55 6.55
C THR A 335 -17.31 -23.06 6.84
N ASP A 336 -17.28 -22.68 8.12
CA ASP A 336 -17.03 -21.30 8.55
C ASP A 336 -15.63 -20.81 8.11
N LEU A 337 -14.61 -21.68 8.16
CA LEU A 337 -13.26 -21.36 7.67
C LEU A 337 -13.20 -21.20 6.14
N LYS A 338 -13.92 -22.05 5.39
CA LYS A 338 -13.97 -21.97 3.91
C LYS A 338 -14.67 -20.71 3.37
N ASN A 339 -15.52 -20.09 4.19
CA ASN A 339 -16.31 -18.91 3.82
C ASN A 339 -15.66 -17.58 4.23
N GLN A 340 -14.48 -17.61 4.86
CA GLN A 340 -13.64 -16.44 5.17
C GLN A 340 -12.67 -16.15 4.02
#